data_AF-A0A961G2C4-F1
#
_entry.id   AF-A0A961G2C4-F1
#
_cell.length_a   1.000
_cell.length_b   1.000
_cell.length_c   1.000
_cell.angle_alpha   90.00
_cell.angle_beta   90.00
_cell.angle_gamma   90.00
#
_symmetry.space_group_name_H-M   'P 1'
#
loop_
_entity.id
_entity.type
_entity.pdbx_description
1 polymer ?
#
loop_
_entity_poly.entity_id
_entity_poly.type
_entity_poly.pdbx_seq_one_letter_code
_entity_poly.pdbx_strand_id
1 'polypeptide(L)'
;MKNLLTNIWARDWVRRLTWRTLTLVTLIILLGTWLDHRWARQWQSMKQRLADSGETTDFRRITTEPLPEAKNFCAIPLLKDISLDTREAEEKRQTIERYCLPKEQEKRLRPDLASGATLGTPVDLEAWGLFLQGSAADQTALPSGRGAERVRAWAKPGDSFFDELAAGLERPSAQWTPPWKTRELPAVLLSATMPHYQTEMALAKTLRLRTSAAASLGEGARAVDSLRIGLRLSEASFEDPFLISLLVGLSQMNGVVNGIWDCAAAQSLDADQWGLLSRELRRIDLEDCLLRAFRGEMTAACNAVDYIKWTGDFELTGEGRPVRRMGVPGGLLDANAATICRLWLDYGIEPLKAGGFAALVTAKPGLDAEMEALGRNPYLHADSFLASLMFPAVQKVTLQAVHARCLIDMAITVCELERFHAENGAYPDNLDALGSVGPLPLDLLAAAPIHYRKLVEGRYRLWCVGLDGKDNGGVRNLDKENPAKTKFHDPDHTGDWVWDYPSSSGQ
;
A
#
# COMPACT_ATOMS: atom_id res chain seq x y z
N MET A 1 -14.71 26.47 65.38
CA MET A 1 -14.76 25.42 64.33
C MET A 1 -15.26 24.06 64.83
N LYS A 2 -14.70 23.49 65.92
CA LYS A 2 -15.15 22.18 66.48
C LYS A 2 -16.64 22.12 66.84
N ASN A 3 -17.19 23.14 67.51
CA ASN A 3 -18.62 23.18 67.89
C ASN A 3 -19.61 23.36 66.71
N LEU A 4 -19.12 23.85 65.57
CA LEU A 4 -19.94 24.06 64.37
C LEU A 4 -20.07 22.75 63.57
N LEU A 5 -18.97 22.00 63.46
CA LEU A 5 -18.95 20.68 62.84
C LEU A 5 -19.78 19.64 63.63
N THR A 6 -19.74 19.67 64.97
CA THR A 6 -20.56 18.79 65.81
C THR A 6 -22.06 19.10 65.68
N ASN A 7 -22.45 20.38 65.65
CA ASN A 7 -23.85 20.78 65.45
C ASN A 7 -24.39 20.45 64.05
N ILE A 8 -23.55 20.48 63.01
CA ILE A 8 -23.93 20.09 61.65
C ILE A 8 -24.07 18.56 61.55
N TRP A 9 -23.16 17.80 62.17
CA TRP A 9 -23.19 16.33 62.15
C TRP A 9 -24.30 15.72 63.02
N ALA A 10 -24.82 16.46 64.01
CA ALA A 10 -25.98 16.07 64.81
C ALA A 10 -27.29 16.01 63.99
N ARG A 11 -27.32 16.57 62.77
CA ARG A 11 -28.51 16.55 61.89
C ARG A 11 -28.58 15.24 61.11
N ASP A 12 -29.67 14.50 61.25
CA ASP A 12 -29.87 13.19 60.60
C ASP A 12 -29.81 13.21 59.07
N TRP A 13 -30.19 14.33 58.43
CA TRP A 13 -30.10 14.45 56.98
C TRP A 13 -28.64 14.60 56.49
N VAL A 14 -27.78 15.26 57.28
CA VAL A 14 -26.34 15.39 56.98
C VAL A 14 -25.68 14.03 57.05
N ARG A 15 -25.91 13.27 58.13
CA ARG A 15 -25.41 11.89 58.28
C ARG A 15 -25.88 10.99 57.13
N ARG A 16 -27.16 11.03 56.76
CA ARG A 16 -27.71 10.25 55.64
C ARG A 16 -27.09 10.64 54.30
N LEU A 17 -26.90 11.94 54.05
CA LEU A 17 -26.25 12.42 52.83
C LEU A 17 -24.78 11.97 52.77
N THR A 18 -24.02 12.14 53.86
CA THR A 18 -22.62 11.70 53.95
C THR A 18 -22.48 10.20 53.71
N TRP A 19 -23.31 9.36 54.35
CA TRP A 19 -23.28 7.91 54.11
C TRP A 19 -23.66 7.55 52.68
N ARG A 20 -24.67 8.19 52.09
CA ARG A 20 -25.03 7.97 50.68
C ARG A 20 -23.89 8.35 49.73
N THR A 21 -23.25 9.50 49.95
CA THR A 21 -22.10 9.93 49.16
C THR A 21 -20.93 8.98 49.33
N LEU A 22 -20.60 8.56 50.56
CA LEU A 22 -19.52 7.62 50.83
C LEU A 22 -19.79 6.25 50.19
N THR A 23 -21.01 5.73 50.29
CA THR A 23 -21.41 4.49 49.63
C THR A 23 -21.32 4.61 48.12
N LEU A 24 -21.80 5.71 47.53
CA LEU A 24 -21.71 5.95 46.09
C LEU A 24 -20.24 6.00 45.63
N VAL A 25 -19.39 6.74 46.35
CA VAL A 25 -17.94 6.83 46.07
C VAL A 25 -17.29 5.45 46.19
N THR A 26 -17.64 4.66 47.20
CA THR A 26 -17.13 3.29 47.39
C THR A 26 -17.57 2.37 46.26
N LEU A 27 -18.84 2.43 45.84
CA LEU A 27 -19.36 1.66 44.71
C LEU A 27 -18.69 2.06 43.40
N ILE A 28 -18.40 3.35 43.20
CA ILE A 28 -17.65 3.83 42.02
C ILE A 28 -16.21 3.29 42.04
N ILE A 29 -15.53 3.30 43.19
CA ILE A 29 -14.17 2.73 43.32
C ILE A 29 -14.19 1.21 43.10
N LEU A 30 -15.15 0.49 43.67
CA LEU A 30 -15.28 -0.96 43.48
C LEU A 30 -15.60 -1.31 42.02
N LEU A 31 -16.48 -0.55 41.37
CA LEU A 31 -16.76 -0.71 39.96
C LEU A 31 -15.52 -0.41 39.11
N GLY A 32 -14.81 0.68 39.39
CA GLY A 32 -13.59 1.07 38.68
C GLY A 32 -12.49 0.02 38.81
N THR A 33 -12.22 -0.49 40.02
CA THR A 33 -11.24 -1.55 40.27
C THR A 33 -11.65 -2.89 39.66
N TRP A 34 -12.93 -3.24 39.69
CA TRP A 34 -13.44 -4.45 39.03
C TRP A 34 -13.32 -4.36 37.51
N LEU A 35 -13.66 -3.21 36.91
CA LEU A 35 -13.52 -2.97 35.47
C LEU A 35 -12.05 -3.02 35.05
N ASP A 36 -11.17 -2.34 35.79
CA ASP A 36 -9.73 -2.35 35.54
C ASP A 36 -9.16 -3.78 35.57
N HIS A 37 -9.54 -4.57 36.58
CA HIS A 37 -9.12 -5.97 36.68
C HIS A 37 -9.73 -6.87 35.60
N ARG A 38 -10.98 -6.62 35.19
CA ARG A 38 -11.62 -7.35 34.09
C ARG A 38 -10.89 -7.09 32.77
N TRP A 39 -10.59 -5.84 32.47
CA TRP A 39 -9.93 -5.46 31.23
C TRP A 39 -8.46 -5.90 31.19
N ALA A 40 -7.75 -5.83 32.31
CA ALA A 40 -6.40 -6.39 32.41
C ALA A 40 -6.40 -7.90 32.10
N ARG A 41 -7.39 -8.66 32.60
CA ARG A 41 -7.55 -10.09 32.27
C ARG A 41 -7.88 -10.31 30.78
N GLN A 42 -8.71 -9.47 30.19
CA GLN A 42 -9.01 -9.52 28.75
C GLN A 42 -7.73 -9.35 27.93
N TRP A 43 -6.87 -8.39 28.31
CA TRP A 43 -5.60 -8.18 27.62
C TRP A 43 -4.63 -9.36 27.79
N GLN A 44 -4.51 -9.93 28.98
CA GLN A 44 -3.69 -11.14 29.19
C GLN A 44 -4.21 -12.33 28.36
N SER A 45 -5.53 -12.53 28.32
CA SER A 45 -6.13 -13.55 27.47
C SER A 45 -5.84 -13.31 25.98
N MET A 46 -5.86 -12.05 25.54
CA MET A 46 -5.54 -11.71 24.16
C MET A 46 -4.05 -11.93 23.83
N LYS A 47 -3.14 -11.59 24.74
CA LYS A 47 -1.70 -11.90 24.58
C LYS A 47 -1.45 -13.40 24.45
N GLN A 48 -2.12 -14.20 25.28
CA GLN A 48 -2.02 -15.66 25.18
C GLN A 48 -2.54 -16.14 23.82
N ARG A 49 -3.71 -15.65 23.39
CA ARG A 49 -4.28 -16.00 22.09
C ARG A 49 -3.36 -15.63 20.92
N LEU A 50 -2.73 -14.44 20.96
CA LEU A 50 -1.72 -14.06 19.95
C LEU A 50 -0.57 -15.06 19.93
N ALA A 51 -0.02 -15.43 21.09
CA ALA A 51 1.06 -16.39 21.20
C ALA A 51 0.65 -17.78 20.66
N ASP A 52 -0.57 -18.23 20.96
CA ASP A 52 -1.13 -19.50 20.47
C ASP A 52 -1.30 -19.48 18.93
N SER A 53 -1.65 -18.34 18.34
CA SER A 53 -1.71 -18.14 16.88
C SER A 53 -0.33 -17.85 16.23
N GLY A 54 0.75 -17.87 17.01
CA GLY A 54 2.12 -17.61 16.56
C GLY A 54 2.42 -16.13 16.23
N GLU A 55 1.60 -15.22 16.74
CA GLU A 55 1.72 -13.77 16.56
C GLU A 55 2.37 -13.09 17.78
N THR A 56 2.84 -11.86 17.59
CA THR A 56 3.54 -11.11 18.63
C THR A 56 3.24 -9.61 18.53
N THR A 57 3.44 -8.92 19.65
CA THR A 57 3.41 -7.44 19.75
C THR A 57 4.81 -6.85 19.86
N ASP A 58 5.85 -7.66 19.62
CA ASP A 58 7.23 -7.18 19.54
C ASP A 58 7.59 -6.79 18.10
N PHE A 59 7.75 -5.49 17.87
CA PHE A 59 8.01 -4.93 16.54
C PHE A 59 9.29 -5.47 15.91
N ARG A 60 10.35 -5.74 16.69
CA ARG A 60 11.60 -6.26 16.13
C ARG A 60 11.51 -7.72 15.71
N ARG A 61 10.53 -8.46 16.22
CA ARG A 61 10.30 -9.86 15.85
C ARG A 61 9.53 -10.03 14.55
N ILE A 62 8.80 -9.00 14.12
CA ILE A 62 8.04 -9.01 12.85
C ILE A 62 8.80 -8.40 11.67
N THR A 63 9.89 -7.65 11.93
CA THR A 63 10.69 -7.03 10.88
C THR A 63 11.59 -8.05 10.18
N THR A 64 11.86 -7.82 8.90
CA THR A 64 12.68 -8.73 8.09
C THR A 64 14.16 -8.61 8.43
N GLU A 65 14.89 -9.72 8.26
CA GLU A 65 16.32 -9.74 8.52
C GLU A 65 17.08 -8.89 7.51
N PRO A 66 18.21 -8.26 7.90
CA PRO A 66 19.01 -7.47 6.99
C PRO A 66 19.49 -8.27 5.77
N LEU A 67 19.20 -7.78 4.57
CA LEU A 67 19.75 -8.35 3.34
C LEU A 67 21.26 -8.04 3.23
N PRO A 68 22.09 -9.01 2.80
CA PRO A 68 23.49 -8.73 2.46
C PRO A 68 23.60 -7.63 1.38
N GLU A 69 24.52 -6.67 1.54
CA GLU A 69 24.65 -5.53 0.61
C GLU A 69 24.86 -5.96 -0.85
N ALA A 70 25.60 -7.06 -1.07
CA ALA A 70 25.82 -7.63 -2.40
C ALA A 70 24.55 -8.16 -3.08
N LYS A 71 23.47 -8.39 -2.32
CA LYS A 71 22.17 -8.87 -2.83
C LYS A 71 21.07 -7.82 -2.77
N ASN A 72 21.31 -6.67 -2.15
CA ASN A 72 20.29 -5.65 -1.85
C ASN A 72 20.42 -4.43 -2.78
N PHE A 73 19.48 -4.26 -3.69
CA PHE A 73 19.39 -3.12 -4.61
C PHE A 73 19.46 -1.77 -3.89
N CYS A 74 18.78 -1.61 -2.76
CA CYS A 74 18.80 -0.36 -2.00
C CYS A 74 20.09 -0.13 -1.21
N ALA A 75 21.07 -1.04 -1.26
CA ALA A 75 22.40 -0.84 -0.72
C ALA A 75 23.37 -0.17 -1.72
N ILE A 76 22.94 0.10 -2.96
CA ILE A 76 23.77 0.85 -3.92
C ILE A 76 24.07 2.26 -3.42
N PRO A 77 25.23 2.85 -3.79
CA PRO A 77 25.63 4.18 -3.34
C PRO A 77 24.60 5.28 -3.61
N LEU A 78 23.74 5.18 -4.62
CA LEU A 78 22.68 6.16 -4.88
C LEU A 78 21.50 6.09 -3.92
N LEU A 79 21.18 4.92 -3.35
CA LEU A 79 19.96 4.70 -2.55
C LEU A 79 20.25 4.42 -1.07
N LYS A 80 21.47 3.99 -0.74
CA LYS A 80 21.84 3.66 0.64
C LYS A 80 21.55 4.82 1.60
N ASP A 81 21.00 4.55 2.77
CA ASP A 81 20.75 5.53 3.84
C ASP A 81 19.74 6.65 3.52
N ILE A 82 19.12 6.69 2.32
CA ILE A 82 18.14 7.75 1.99
C ILE A 82 16.89 7.71 2.87
N SER A 83 16.63 6.59 3.55
CA SER A 83 15.50 6.41 4.46
C SER A 83 15.73 7.01 5.85
N LEU A 84 16.95 7.48 6.15
CA LEU A 84 17.26 8.09 7.45
C LEU A 84 16.80 9.54 7.51
N ASP A 85 16.43 9.98 8.71
CA ASP A 85 16.16 11.38 9.01
C ASP A 85 17.45 12.10 9.43
N THR A 86 18.38 12.23 8.48
CA THR A 86 19.65 12.94 8.64
C THR A 86 19.83 13.96 7.53
N ARG A 87 20.67 14.97 7.77
CA ARG A 87 20.98 16.00 6.78
C ARG A 87 21.64 15.40 5.54
N GLU A 88 22.54 14.44 5.72
CA GLU A 88 23.24 13.74 4.64
C GLU A 88 22.25 12.93 3.77
N ALA A 89 21.28 12.24 4.39
CA ALA A 89 20.23 11.54 3.66
C ALA A 89 19.30 12.51 2.92
N GLU A 90 18.99 13.66 3.50
CA GLU A 90 18.19 14.71 2.86
C GLU A 90 18.88 15.31 1.62
N GLU A 91 20.17 15.64 1.71
CA GLU A 91 20.96 16.13 0.57
C GLU A 91 20.99 15.11 -0.58
N LYS A 92 21.04 13.82 -0.24
CA LYS A 92 20.98 12.71 -1.19
C LYS A 92 19.62 12.58 -1.85
N ARG A 93 18.53 12.66 -1.08
CA ARG A 93 17.15 12.72 -1.62
C ARG A 93 16.98 13.88 -2.60
N GLN A 94 17.39 15.08 -2.21
CA GLN A 94 17.33 16.26 -3.09
C GLN A 94 18.15 16.08 -4.37
N THR A 95 19.26 15.35 -4.31
CA THR A 95 20.05 15.03 -5.51
C THR A 95 19.29 14.10 -6.45
N ILE A 96 18.63 13.05 -5.94
CA ILE A 96 17.76 12.16 -6.73
C ILE A 96 16.60 12.94 -7.36
N GLU A 97 15.98 13.85 -6.61
CA GLU A 97 14.82 14.63 -7.07
C GLU A 97 15.13 15.53 -8.26
N ARG A 98 16.39 15.93 -8.48
CA ARG A 98 16.81 16.69 -9.68
C ARG A 98 16.63 15.93 -10.99
N TYR A 99 16.64 14.60 -10.94
CA TYR A 99 16.42 13.73 -12.10
C TYR A 99 14.97 13.29 -12.25
N CYS A 100 14.09 13.69 -11.32
CA CYS A 100 12.69 13.33 -11.33
C CYS A 100 11.85 14.34 -12.12
N LEU A 101 10.60 13.96 -12.43
CA LEU A 101 9.64 14.84 -13.08
C LEU A 101 9.47 16.15 -12.30
N PRO A 102 9.41 17.31 -12.99
CA PRO A 102 9.26 18.58 -12.32
C PRO A 102 7.92 18.65 -11.58
N LYS A 103 7.93 19.39 -10.46
CA LYS A 103 6.72 19.67 -9.68
C LYS A 103 5.73 20.49 -10.53
N GLU A 104 4.46 20.27 -10.28
CA GLU A 104 3.38 21.03 -10.89
C GLU A 104 3.45 22.51 -10.46
N GLN A 105 3.16 23.43 -11.39
CA GLN A 105 3.15 24.87 -11.14
C GLN A 105 1.74 25.42 -11.41
N GLU A 106 1.30 26.44 -10.66
CA GLU A 106 -0.09 26.94 -10.71
C GLU A 106 -0.62 27.27 -12.11
N LYS A 107 0.25 27.75 -13.02
CA LYS A 107 -0.13 28.13 -14.39
C LYS A 107 -0.01 26.99 -15.40
N ARG A 108 0.44 25.81 -14.96
CA ARG A 108 0.75 24.71 -15.85
C ARG A 108 0.52 23.37 -15.17
N LEU A 109 -0.67 22.83 -15.44
CA LEU A 109 -1.06 21.52 -14.95
C LEU A 109 -0.17 20.44 -15.56
N ARG A 110 0.27 19.53 -14.70
CA ARG A 110 1.05 18.37 -15.14
C ARG A 110 0.10 17.37 -15.78
N PRO A 111 0.40 16.83 -16.98
CA PRO A 111 -0.42 15.78 -17.57
C PRO A 111 -0.48 14.54 -16.67
N ASP A 112 -1.55 13.76 -16.78
CA ASP A 112 -1.67 12.52 -16.02
C ASP A 112 -0.82 11.40 -16.65
N LEU A 113 -0.31 10.51 -15.80
CA LEU A 113 0.22 9.22 -16.25
C LEU A 113 -0.97 8.27 -16.36
N ALA A 114 -1.50 8.14 -17.58
CA ALA A 114 -2.69 7.34 -17.87
C ALA A 114 -2.55 5.87 -17.39
N SER A 115 -3.70 5.31 -16.98
CA SER A 115 -3.79 3.93 -16.48
C SER A 115 -4.19 2.97 -17.60
N GLY A 116 -3.27 2.64 -18.51
CA GLY A 116 -3.49 1.69 -19.59
C GLY A 116 -4.01 0.33 -19.13
N ALA A 117 -3.43 -0.25 -18.09
CA ALA A 117 -3.79 -1.58 -17.58
C ALA A 117 -5.25 -1.66 -17.10
N THR A 118 -5.80 -0.56 -16.59
CA THR A 118 -7.14 -0.53 -16.00
C THR A 118 -8.17 0.16 -16.89
N LEU A 119 -7.76 1.15 -17.70
CA LEU A 119 -8.66 1.97 -18.53
C LEU A 119 -8.44 1.78 -20.03
N GLY A 120 -7.44 0.99 -20.45
CA GLY A 120 -7.07 0.85 -21.86
C GLY A 120 -6.58 2.15 -22.51
N THR A 121 -6.19 3.14 -21.72
CA THR A 121 -5.82 4.48 -22.21
C THR A 121 -4.29 4.67 -22.18
N PRO A 122 -3.65 5.00 -23.33
CA PRO A 122 -2.22 5.22 -23.38
C PRO A 122 -1.82 6.56 -22.74
N VAL A 123 -0.55 6.67 -22.35
CA VAL A 123 0.02 7.94 -21.89
C VAL A 123 0.08 8.93 -23.06
N ASP A 124 -0.43 10.15 -22.85
CA ASP A 124 -0.31 11.24 -23.81
C ASP A 124 1.12 11.82 -23.81
N LEU A 125 2.00 11.18 -24.58
CA LEU A 125 3.40 11.58 -24.72
C LEU A 125 3.56 12.96 -25.37
N GLU A 126 2.58 13.44 -26.14
CA GLU A 126 2.62 14.78 -26.73
C GLU A 126 2.38 15.84 -25.65
N ALA A 127 1.33 15.67 -24.83
CA ALA A 127 1.07 16.54 -23.70
C ALA A 127 2.25 16.55 -22.71
N TRP A 128 2.84 15.39 -22.43
CA TRP A 128 4.04 15.28 -21.59
C TRP A 128 5.25 15.96 -22.23
N GLY A 129 5.52 15.73 -23.52
CA GLY A 129 6.62 16.37 -24.24
C GLY A 129 6.52 17.89 -24.23
N LEU A 130 5.32 18.44 -24.46
CA LEU A 130 5.05 19.87 -24.34
C LEU A 130 5.27 20.33 -22.90
N PHE A 131 4.68 19.65 -21.91
CA PHE A 131 4.86 19.97 -20.48
C PHE A 131 6.34 20.02 -20.08
N LEU A 132 7.17 19.08 -20.53
CA LEU A 132 8.59 19.09 -20.19
C LEU A 132 9.35 20.23 -20.89
N GLN A 133 9.00 20.55 -22.13
CA GLN A 133 9.64 21.63 -22.90
C GLN A 133 9.54 22.99 -22.21
N GLY A 134 8.35 23.39 -21.76
CA GLY A 134 8.20 24.68 -21.08
C GLY A 134 8.66 24.70 -19.61
N SER A 135 9.06 23.55 -19.07
CA SER A 135 9.56 23.42 -17.69
C SER A 135 11.09 23.34 -17.66
N ALA A 136 11.74 23.23 -18.83
CA ALA A 136 13.18 23.26 -18.95
C ALA A 136 13.70 24.66 -18.55
N ALA A 137 14.51 24.71 -17.49
CA ALA A 137 15.11 25.95 -16.99
C ALA A 137 16.10 26.57 -18.00
N ASP A 138 16.73 25.74 -18.82
CA ASP A 138 17.54 26.17 -19.96
C ASP A 138 16.68 26.19 -21.22
N GLN A 139 16.63 27.36 -21.87
CA GLN A 139 15.92 27.62 -23.12
C GLN A 139 16.54 26.89 -24.34
N THR A 140 17.26 25.79 -24.14
CA THR A 140 17.56 24.87 -25.24
C THR A 140 16.25 24.25 -25.68
N ALA A 141 15.72 24.73 -26.80
CA ALA A 141 14.51 24.19 -27.40
C ALA A 141 14.66 22.67 -27.54
N LEU A 142 13.83 21.91 -26.79
CA LEU A 142 13.65 20.48 -27.08
C LEU A 142 13.29 20.35 -28.57
N PRO A 143 13.74 19.27 -29.24
CA PRO A 143 13.50 19.10 -30.66
C PRO A 143 12.01 19.25 -31.00
N SER A 144 11.70 19.84 -32.15
CA SER A 144 10.32 19.92 -32.70
C SER A 144 9.71 18.55 -33.02
N GLY A 145 10.40 17.46 -32.68
CA GLY A 145 10.00 16.07 -32.84
C GLY A 145 8.71 15.68 -32.13
N ARG A 146 8.29 14.43 -32.31
CA ARG A 146 7.07 13.86 -31.69
C ARG A 146 7.19 13.84 -30.17
N GLY A 147 6.05 13.81 -29.46
CA GLY A 147 6.00 13.79 -27.99
C GLY A 147 6.99 12.85 -27.30
N ALA A 148 7.09 11.61 -27.77
CA ALA A 148 8.05 10.63 -27.24
C ALA A 148 9.52 11.08 -27.36
N GLU A 149 9.89 11.71 -28.48
CA GLU A 149 11.24 12.23 -28.73
C GLU A 149 11.54 13.42 -27.82
N ARG A 150 10.55 14.29 -27.54
CA ARG A 150 10.70 15.39 -26.58
C ARG A 150 10.90 14.88 -25.16
N VAL A 151 10.11 13.90 -24.74
CA VAL A 151 10.27 13.23 -23.43
C VAL A 151 11.66 12.59 -23.34
N ARG A 152 12.09 11.87 -24.38
CA ARG A 152 13.41 11.24 -24.42
C ARG A 152 14.56 12.26 -24.37
N ALA A 153 14.43 13.38 -25.09
CA ALA A 153 15.40 14.46 -25.07
C ALA A 153 15.48 15.15 -23.69
N TRP A 154 14.35 15.39 -23.03
CA TRP A 154 14.31 15.89 -21.64
C TRP A 154 14.99 14.92 -20.67
N ALA A 155 14.77 13.62 -20.86
CA ALA A 155 15.27 12.58 -19.96
C ALA A 155 16.78 12.29 -20.10
N LYS A 156 17.38 12.69 -21.24
CA LYS A 156 18.76 12.38 -21.63
C LYS A 156 19.85 12.85 -20.64
N PRO A 157 19.79 14.07 -20.06
CA PRO A 157 20.80 14.51 -19.09
C PRO A 157 20.87 13.65 -17.82
N GLY A 158 19.79 12.93 -17.51
CA GLY A 158 19.74 11.99 -16.38
C GLY A 158 20.15 10.56 -16.71
N ASP A 159 20.53 10.25 -17.95
CA ASP A 159 20.79 8.86 -18.35
C ASP A 159 21.88 8.19 -17.50
N SER A 160 22.98 8.89 -17.19
CA SER A 160 24.03 8.30 -16.33
C SER A 160 23.54 7.92 -14.93
N PHE A 161 22.59 8.68 -14.37
CA PHE A 161 21.98 8.37 -13.08
C PHE A 161 21.11 7.10 -13.17
N PHE A 162 20.29 6.98 -14.22
CA PHE A 162 19.47 5.79 -14.42
C PHE A 162 20.28 4.57 -14.85
N ASP A 163 21.39 4.75 -15.57
CA ASP A 163 22.32 3.68 -15.94
C ASP A 163 23.02 3.11 -14.70
N GLU A 164 23.37 3.95 -13.71
CA GLU A 164 23.90 3.49 -12.42
C GLU A 164 22.85 2.71 -11.60
N LEU A 165 21.58 3.15 -11.61
CA LEU A 165 20.48 2.37 -11.04
C LEU A 165 20.32 1.03 -11.77
N ALA A 166 20.37 1.02 -13.10
CA ALA A 166 20.24 -0.19 -13.91
C ALA A 166 21.39 -1.17 -13.65
N ALA A 167 22.63 -0.69 -13.51
CA ALA A 167 23.78 -1.50 -13.10
C ALA A 167 23.60 -2.12 -11.70
N GLY A 168 22.72 -1.54 -10.87
CA GLY A 168 22.31 -2.08 -9.59
C GLY A 168 21.45 -3.35 -9.67
N LEU A 169 20.77 -3.60 -10.80
CA LEU A 169 19.74 -4.64 -10.96
C LEU A 169 20.26 -6.09 -10.91
N GLU A 170 21.58 -6.28 -10.98
CA GLU A 170 22.23 -7.58 -10.69
C GLU A 170 21.95 -8.04 -9.25
N ARG A 171 21.57 -7.11 -8.36
CA ARG A 171 21.12 -7.41 -7.01
C ARG A 171 19.68 -7.95 -7.05
N PRO A 172 19.45 -9.21 -6.63
CA PRO A 172 18.19 -9.90 -6.88
C PRO A 172 17.02 -9.44 -6.02
N SER A 173 17.26 -8.68 -4.95
CA SER A 173 16.23 -8.23 -4.01
C SER A 173 16.48 -6.80 -3.51
N ALA A 174 15.51 -6.20 -2.85
CA ALA A 174 15.59 -4.83 -2.37
C ALA A 174 14.99 -4.67 -0.96
N GLN A 175 15.68 -3.96 -0.09
CA GLN A 175 15.24 -3.62 1.27
C GLN A 175 15.89 -2.29 1.67
N TRP A 176 15.12 -1.30 2.13
CA TRP A 176 15.66 -0.01 2.53
C TRP A 176 16.76 -0.15 3.60
N THR A 177 17.89 0.53 3.39
CA THR A 177 19.06 0.43 4.25
C THR A 177 19.28 1.71 5.05
N PRO A 178 19.59 1.62 6.36
CA PRO A 178 19.57 0.40 7.19
C PRO A 178 18.14 -0.14 7.35
N PRO A 179 17.91 -1.44 7.60
CA PRO A 179 16.56 -1.99 7.76
C PRO A 179 15.92 -1.67 9.13
N TRP A 180 14.59 -1.74 9.24
CA TRP A 180 13.86 -1.51 10.51
C TRP A 180 14.33 -2.39 11.66
N LYS A 181 14.84 -3.58 11.37
CA LYS A 181 15.43 -4.48 12.37
C LYS A 181 16.58 -3.84 13.15
N THR A 182 17.37 -2.98 12.51
CA THR A 182 18.58 -2.35 13.07
C THR A 182 18.44 -0.85 13.27
N ARG A 183 17.40 -0.21 12.73
CA ARG A 183 17.10 1.20 12.97
C ARG A 183 16.80 1.46 14.45
N GLU A 184 17.11 2.69 14.86
CA GLU A 184 16.51 3.27 16.06
C GLU A 184 15.01 3.43 15.82
N LEU A 185 14.22 2.98 16.80
CA LEU A 185 12.76 3.03 16.71
C LEU A 185 12.26 4.28 17.44
N PRO A 186 11.28 5.00 16.88
CA PRO A 186 10.63 6.09 17.61
C PRO A 186 9.91 5.55 18.85
N ALA A 187 9.66 6.44 19.83
CA ALA A 187 8.91 6.08 21.03
C ALA A 187 7.48 5.61 20.70
N VAL A 188 6.87 6.22 19.68
CA VAL A 188 5.57 5.86 19.12
C VAL A 188 5.78 5.38 17.69
N LEU A 189 5.54 4.09 17.43
CA LEU A 189 5.74 3.48 16.11
C LEU A 189 4.77 4.01 15.05
N LEU A 190 3.55 4.39 15.44
CA LEU A 190 2.58 5.01 14.52
C LEU A 190 3.02 6.40 14.03
N SER A 191 4.00 7.04 14.68
CA SER A 191 4.60 8.29 14.24
C SER A 191 5.97 8.07 13.57
N ALA A 192 6.28 6.85 13.16
CA ALA A 192 7.49 6.57 12.40
C ALA A 192 7.49 7.39 11.10
N THR A 193 8.57 8.12 10.84
CA THR A 193 8.73 8.90 9.62
C THR A 193 9.35 8.02 8.53
N MET A 194 8.93 8.26 7.28
CA MET A 194 9.51 7.65 6.08
C MET A 194 9.95 8.75 5.11
N PRO A 195 11.08 9.44 5.39
CA PRO A 195 11.49 10.63 4.64
C PRO A 195 11.73 10.38 3.15
N HIS A 196 12.06 9.14 2.77
CA HIS A 196 12.37 8.77 1.38
C HIS A 196 11.17 8.56 0.48
N TYR A 197 9.96 8.31 1.02
CA TYR A 197 8.81 7.94 0.19
C TYR A 197 8.39 9.01 -0.81
N GLN A 198 8.55 10.29 -0.49
CA GLN A 198 8.28 11.36 -1.44
C GLN A 198 9.21 11.28 -2.66
N THR A 199 10.51 11.16 -2.41
CA THR A 199 11.55 11.03 -3.44
C THR A 199 11.35 9.75 -4.25
N GLU A 200 11.05 8.63 -3.58
CA GLU A 200 10.79 7.34 -4.20
C GLU A 200 9.58 7.38 -5.14
N MET A 201 8.48 8.03 -4.72
CA MET A 201 7.32 8.19 -5.58
C MET A 201 7.57 9.11 -6.77
N ALA A 202 8.39 10.15 -6.61
CA ALA A 202 8.82 11.00 -7.72
C ALA A 202 9.67 10.20 -8.72
N LEU A 203 10.57 9.35 -8.23
CA LEU A 203 11.38 8.45 -9.04
C LEU A 203 10.52 7.43 -9.81
N ALA A 204 9.57 6.77 -9.14
CA ALA A 204 8.65 5.80 -9.76
C ALA A 204 7.81 6.42 -10.89
N LYS A 205 7.27 7.64 -10.70
CA LYS A 205 6.55 8.36 -11.76
C LYS A 205 7.45 8.72 -12.93
N THR A 206 8.71 9.04 -12.66
CA THR A 206 9.70 9.33 -13.70
C THR A 206 10.03 8.08 -14.51
N LEU A 207 10.25 6.94 -13.85
CA LEU A 207 10.46 5.64 -14.49
C LEU A 207 9.26 5.23 -15.34
N ARG A 208 8.03 5.46 -14.87
CA ARG A 208 6.80 5.23 -15.63
C ARG A 208 6.78 6.00 -16.95
N LEU A 209 7.11 7.29 -16.94
CA LEU A 209 7.15 8.11 -18.16
C LEU A 209 8.32 7.70 -19.09
N ARG A 210 9.50 7.41 -18.51
CA ARG A 210 10.65 6.90 -19.26
C ARG A 210 10.31 5.60 -19.98
N THR A 211 9.57 4.70 -19.33
CA THR A 211 9.08 3.44 -19.92
C THR A 211 8.16 3.71 -21.10
N SER A 212 7.17 4.59 -20.97
CA SER A 212 6.25 4.96 -22.07
C SER A 212 6.99 5.49 -23.30
N ALA A 213 7.91 6.43 -23.08
CA ALA A 213 8.68 7.03 -24.16
C ALA A 213 9.62 6.01 -24.82
N ALA A 214 10.33 5.19 -24.03
CA ALA A 214 11.20 4.14 -24.55
C ALA A 214 10.40 3.10 -25.36
N ALA A 215 9.24 2.66 -24.85
CA ALA A 215 8.36 1.73 -25.55
C ALA A 215 7.89 2.30 -26.91
N SER A 216 7.43 3.55 -26.94
CA SER A 216 6.99 4.22 -28.19
C SER A 216 8.12 4.44 -29.19
N LEU A 217 9.38 4.48 -28.75
CA LEU A 217 10.56 4.66 -29.60
C LEU A 217 11.23 3.33 -29.99
N GLY A 218 10.68 2.19 -29.56
CA GLY A 218 11.28 0.87 -29.79
C GLY A 218 12.57 0.63 -28.98
N GLU A 219 12.83 1.43 -27.94
CA GLU A 219 13.99 1.29 -27.06
C GLU A 219 13.73 0.26 -25.94
N GLY A 220 13.42 -0.99 -26.33
CA GLY A 220 12.95 -2.05 -25.41
C GLY A 220 13.85 -2.29 -24.20
N ALA A 221 15.18 -2.31 -24.37
CA ALA A 221 16.11 -2.49 -23.25
C ALA A 221 15.97 -1.42 -22.16
N ARG A 222 15.79 -0.14 -22.54
CA ARG A 222 15.58 0.96 -21.57
C ARG A 222 14.23 0.90 -20.90
N ALA A 223 13.19 0.45 -21.62
CA ALA A 223 11.88 0.24 -21.05
C ALA A 223 11.95 -0.86 -19.97
N VAL A 224 12.62 -1.98 -20.28
CA VAL A 224 12.85 -3.08 -19.33
C VAL A 224 13.64 -2.60 -18.12
N ASP A 225 14.77 -1.91 -18.28
CA ASP A 225 15.54 -1.40 -17.14
C ASP A 225 14.71 -0.49 -16.24
N SER A 226 13.89 0.39 -16.83
CA SER A 226 13.01 1.29 -16.07
C SER A 226 11.94 0.53 -15.28
N LEU A 227 11.33 -0.49 -15.89
CA LEU A 227 10.36 -1.38 -15.23
C LEU A 227 11.00 -2.15 -14.07
N ARG A 228 12.21 -2.69 -14.28
CA ARG A 228 12.94 -3.47 -13.27
C ARG A 228 13.39 -2.62 -12.08
N ILE A 229 13.82 -1.38 -12.31
CA ILE A 229 14.09 -0.43 -11.22
C ILE A 229 12.79 -0.17 -10.45
N GLY A 230 11.67 0.08 -11.13
CA GLY A 230 10.36 0.25 -10.49
C GLY A 230 9.95 -0.96 -9.63
N LEU A 231 10.19 -2.18 -10.12
CA LEU A 231 9.96 -3.43 -9.38
C LEU A 231 10.81 -3.50 -8.10
N ARG A 232 12.09 -3.14 -8.17
CA ARG A 232 12.97 -3.12 -6.99
C ARG A 232 12.55 -2.08 -5.95
N LEU A 233 12.08 -0.90 -6.38
CA LEU A 233 11.53 0.10 -5.46
C LEU A 233 10.28 -0.44 -4.74
N SER A 234 9.37 -1.08 -5.48
CA SER A 234 8.18 -1.69 -4.86
C SER A 234 8.53 -2.82 -3.90
N GLU A 235 9.51 -3.67 -4.24
CA GLU A 235 10.00 -4.73 -3.36
C GLU A 235 10.54 -4.14 -2.05
N ALA A 236 11.34 -3.08 -2.11
CA ALA A 236 11.85 -2.40 -0.92
C ALA A 236 10.76 -1.77 -0.06
N SER A 237 9.73 -1.17 -0.68
CA SER A 237 8.57 -0.63 0.02
C SER A 237 7.73 -1.72 0.71
N PHE A 238 7.58 -2.89 0.08
CA PHE A 238 6.88 -4.03 0.68
C PHE A 238 7.65 -4.69 1.84
N GLU A 239 8.96 -4.50 1.93
CA GLU A 239 9.78 -4.96 3.06
C GLU A 239 9.55 -4.18 4.36
N ASP A 240 9.08 -2.94 4.28
CA ASP A 240 8.74 -2.13 5.44
C ASP A 240 7.43 -2.64 6.09
N PRO A 241 7.36 -2.82 7.43
CA PRO A 241 6.20 -3.41 8.11
C PRO A 241 5.16 -2.36 8.50
N PHE A 242 4.63 -1.60 7.54
CA PHE A 242 3.60 -0.59 7.78
C PHE A 242 2.53 -0.63 6.68
N LEU A 243 1.30 -0.18 6.96
CA LEU A 243 0.30 -0.07 5.88
C LEU A 243 0.64 1.03 4.89
N ILE A 244 1.24 2.13 5.34
CA ILE A 244 1.65 3.20 4.45
C ILE A 244 2.71 2.73 3.45
N SER A 245 3.63 1.86 3.88
CA SER A 245 4.66 1.30 3.00
C SER A 245 4.06 0.34 1.97
N LEU A 246 3.10 -0.49 2.37
CA LEU A 246 2.30 -1.30 1.46
C LEU A 246 1.61 -0.42 0.40
N LEU A 247 0.96 0.68 0.80
CA LEU A 247 0.29 1.60 -0.13
C LEU A 247 1.26 2.22 -1.15
N VAL A 248 2.45 2.60 -0.70
CA VAL A 248 3.52 3.11 -1.57
C VAL A 248 3.96 2.03 -2.57
N GLY A 249 4.25 0.81 -2.10
CA GLY A 249 4.61 -0.32 -2.95
C GLY A 249 3.52 -0.67 -3.97
N LEU A 250 2.24 -0.65 -3.56
CA LEU A 250 1.09 -0.85 -4.46
C LEU A 250 1.02 0.24 -5.54
N SER A 251 1.29 1.50 -5.20
CA SER A 251 1.32 2.61 -6.18
C SER A 251 2.42 2.42 -7.21
N GLN A 252 3.59 1.96 -6.78
CA GLN A 252 4.73 1.68 -7.66
C GLN A 252 4.49 0.49 -8.55
N MET A 253 3.95 -0.60 -8.00
CA MET A 253 3.53 -1.77 -8.78
C MET A 253 2.49 -1.40 -9.83
N ASN A 254 1.52 -0.55 -9.50
CA ASN A 254 0.57 -0.03 -10.49
C ASN A 254 1.31 0.72 -11.61
N GLY A 255 2.35 1.49 -11.29
CA GLY A 255 3.22 2.11 -12.29
C GLY A 255 3.92 1.08 -13.21
N VAL A 256 4.50 0.03 -12.64
CA VAL A 256 5.14 -1.06 -13.40
C VAL A 256 4.14 -1.75 -14.32
N VAL A 257 2.98 -2.15 -13.79
CA VAL A 257 1.92 -2.83 -14.55
C VAL A 257 1.42 -1.97 -15.72
N ASN A 258 1.25 -0.67 -15.52
CA ASN A 258 0.90 0.24 -16.60
C ASN A 258 2.05 0.43 -17.61
N GLY A 259 3.30 0.36 -17.17
CA GLY A 259 4.44 0.37 -18.10
C GLY A 259 4.53 -0.92 -18.94
N ILE A 260 4.17 -2.07 -18.37
CA ILE A 260 4.00 -3.34 -19.12
C ILE A 260 2.91 -3.19 -20.17
N TRP A 261 1.79 -2.56 -19.82
CA TRP A 261 0.72 -2.24 -20.77
C TRP A 261 1.24 -1.40 -21.94
N ASP A 262 2.01 -0.34 -21.68
CA ASP A 262 2.57 0.50 -22.75
C ASP A 262 3.53 -0.28 -23.66
N CYS A 263 4.36 -1.15 -23.07
CA CYS A 263 5.29 -2.01 -23.81
C CYS A 263 4.55 -3.00 -24.72
N ALA A 264 3.47 -3.60 -24.21
CA ALA A 264 2.62 -4.52 -24.97
C ALA A 264 1.86 -3.79 -26.08
N ALA A 265 1.31 -2.60 -25.78
CA ALA A 265 0.62 -1.77 -26.77
C ALA A 265 1.54 -1.35 -27.91
N ALA A 266 2.80 -1.02 -27.61
CA ALA A 266 3.82 -0.66 -28.58
C ALA A 266 4.50 -1.87 -29.25
N GLN A 267 4.28 -3.09 -28.77
CA GLN A 267 4.98 -4.31 -29.20
C GLN A 267 6.51 -4.12 -29.25
N SER A 268 7.07 -3.49 -28.23
CA SER A 268 8.44 -2.96 -28.24
C SER A 268 9.49 -3.87 -27.61
N LEU A 269 9.08 -5.02 -27.06
CA LEU A 269 9.93 -5.97 -26.33
C LEU A 269 10.00 -7.31 -27.06
N ASP A 270 11.15 -7.98 -26.93
CA ASP A 270 11.38 -9.34 -27.44
C ASP A 270 10.95 -10.44 -26.45
N ALA A 271 11.02 -11.70 -26.90
CA ALA A 271 10.61 -12.86 -26.13
C ALA A 271 11.39 -13.04 -24.81
N ASP A 272 12.69 -12.77 -24.80
CA ASP A 272 13.55 -12.92 -23.62
C ASP A 272 13.22 -11.85 -22.57
N GLN A 273 12.98 -10.62 -23.02
CA GLN A 273 12.55 -9.50 -22.19
C GLN A 273 11.20 -9.76 -21.53
N TRP A 274 10.22 -10.28 -22.28
CA TRP A 274 8.93 -10.68 -21.70
C TRP A 274 9.08 -11.83 -20.69
N GLY A 275 9.91 -12.82 -21.00
CA GLY A 275 10.22 -13.91 -20.08
C GLY A 275 10.88 -13.42 -18.79
N LEU A 276 11.76 -12.42 -18.87
CA LEU A 276 12.39 -11.79 -17.71
C LEU A 276 11.36 -11.10 -16.81
N LEU A 277 10.49 -10.25 -17.40
CA LEU A 277 9.46 -9.53 -16.64
C LEU A 277 8.46 -10.49 -15.99
N SER A 278 8.01 -11.54 -16.69
CA SER A 278 7.16 -12.59 -16.11
C SER A 278 7.80 -13.23 -14.89
N ARG A 279 9.09 -13.60 -14.96
CA ARG A 279 9.82 -14.18 -13.82
C ARG A 279 9.95 -13.23 -12.65
N GLU A 280 10.22 -11.94 -12.88
CA GLU A 280 10.35 -10.97 -11.79
C GLU A 280 9.01 -10.65 -11.12
N LEU A 281 7.92 -10.50 -11.88
CA LEU A 281 6.57 -10.28 -11.32
C LEU A 281 6.10 -11.45 -10.45
N ARG A 282 6.38 -12.69 -10.86
CA ARG A 282 6.02 -13.91 -10.12
C ARG A 282 6.69 -14.01 -8.74
N ARG A 283 7.76 -13.26 -8.50
CA ARG A 283 8.44 -13.24 -7.19
C ARG A 283 7.72 -12.37 -6.17
N ILE A 284 6.76 -11.54 -6.58
CA ILE A 284 6.00 -10.68 -5.67
C ILE A 284 4.93 -11.52 -4.95
N ASP A 285 5.15 -11.74 -3.65
CA ASP A 285 4.19 -12.34 -2.73
C ASP A 285 3.43 -11.24 -1.98
N LEU A 286 2.37 -10.73 -2.60
CA LEU A 286 1.59 -9.64 -2.03
C LEU A 286 0.81 -10.06 -0.76
N GLU A 287 0.56 -11.35 -0.56
CA GLU A 287 -0.09 -11.86 0.66
C GLU A 287 0.87 -11.75 1.85
N ASP A 288 2.13 -12.16 1.69
CA ASP A 288 3.15 -11.97 2.73
C ASP A 288 3.40 -10.48 3.03
N CYS A 289 3.43 -9.65 1.98
CA CYS A 289 3.57 -8.19 2.14
C CYS A 289 2.43 -7.59 2.96
N LEU A 290 1.17 -7.98 2.66
CA LEU A 290 0.00 -7.53 3.41
C LEU A 290 0.01 -8.04 4.85
N LEU A 291 0.37 -9.31 5.05
CA LEU A 291 0.47 -9.93 6.37
C LEU A 291 1.50 -9.23 7.25
N ARG A 292 2.65 -8.87 6.68
CA ARG A 292 3.70 -8.08 7.34
C ARG A 292 3.20 -6.70 7.74
N ALA A 293 2.51 -6.00 6.84
CA ALA A 293 1.92 -4.69 7.15
C ALA A 293 0.87 -4.77 8.26
N PHE A 294 0.00 -5.80 8.26
CA PHE A 294 -1.01 -6.02 9.31
C PHE A 294 -0.39 -6.28 10.68
N ARG A 295 0.65 -7.12 10.74
CA ARG A 295 1.43 -7.36 11.97
C ARG A 295 2.10 -6.07 12.46
N GLY A 296 2.65 -5.30 11.52
CA GLY A 296 3.22 -3.98 11.71
C GLY A 296 2.29 -3.03 12.44
N GLU A 297 1.12 -2.78 11.84
CA GLU A 297 0.11 -1.88 12.40
C GLU A 297 -0.47 -2.37 13.72
N MET A 298 -0.75 -3.67 13.85
CA MET A 298 -1.22 -4.24 15.12
C MET A 298 -0.19 -3.97 16.23
N THR A 299 1.08 -4.19 15.94
CA THR A 299 2.17 -3.97 16.89
C THR A 299 2.37 -2.49 17.19
N ALA A 300 2.34 -1.63 16.17
CA ALA A 300 2.45 -0.19 16.33
C ALA A 300 1.30 0.40 17.17
N ALA A 301 0.07 -0.11 16.97
CA ALA A 301 -1.08 0.25 17.77
C ALA A 301 -0.91 -0.15 19.24
N CYS A 302 -0.43 -1.36 19.52
CA CYS A 302 -0.14 -1.80 20.89
C CYS A 302 0.95 -0.93 21.54
N ASN A 303 2.02 -0.63 20.81
CA ASN A 303 3.07 0.27 21.27
C ASN A 303 2.53 1.67 21.61
N ALA A 304 1.64 2.23 20.77
CA ALA A 304 1.01 3.52 21.05
C ALA A 304 0.14 3.48 22.33
N VAL A 305 -0.59 2.39 22.56
CA VAL A 305 -1.36 2.20 23.79
C VAL A 305 -0.45 2.14 25.02
N ASP A 306 0.65 1.38 24.94
CA ASP A 306 1.63 1.29 26.03
C ASP A 306 2.31 2.64 26.30
N TYR A 307 2.60 3.42 25.24
CA TYR A 307 3.12 4.78 25.36
C TYR A 307 2.15 5.70 26.12
N ILE A 308 0.86 5.72 25.73
CA ILE A 308 -0.18 6.52 26.41
C ILE A 308 -0.28 6.13 27.89
N LYS A 309 -0.19 4.83 28.20
CA LYS A 309 -0.20 4.35 29.59
C LYS A 309 1.00 4.84 30.40
N TRP A 310 2.18 4.91 29.78
CA TRP A 310 3.41 5.30 30.45
C TRP A 310 3.52 6.83 30.66
N THR A 311 3.18 7.64 29.65
CA THR A 311 3.30 9.11 29.72
C THR A 311 2.04 9.80 30.25
N GLY A 312 0.87 9.22 30.04
CA GLY A 312 -0.42 9.89 30.20
C GLY A 312 -0.74 10.89 29.08
N ASP A 313 0.10 10.94 28.04
CA ASP A 313 -0.06 11.82 26.89
C ASP A 313 -0.78 11.08 25.77
N PHE A 314 -1.90 11.65 25.34
CA PHE A 314 -2.63 11.13 24.19
C PHE A 314 -2.06 11.75 22.91
N GLU A 315 -1.19 10.98 22.25
CA GLU A 315 -0.60 11.32 20.96
C GLU A 315 -0.45 10.05 20.14
N LEU A 316 -1.16 9.96 19.01
CA LEU A 316 -1.18 8.78 18.14
C LEU A 316 -0.34 8.95 16.87
N THR A 317 -0.09 10.19 16.44
CA THR A 317 0.45 10.49 15.10
C THR A 317 1.76 11.29 15.12
N GLY A 318 2.24 11.76 16.26
CA GLY A 318 3.47 12.56 16.37
C GLY A 318 3.40 13.99 15.82
N GLU A 319 2.28 14.37 15.18
CA GLU A 319 2.08 15.68 14.54
C GLU A 319 1.23 16.64 15.42
N GLY A 320 0.79 16.18 16.59
CA GLY A 320 -0.10 16.92 17.49
C GLY A 320 0.61 17.43 18.74
N ARG A 321 0.03 18.43 19.42
CA ARG A 321 0.44 18.67 20.82
C ARG A 321 -0.13 17.53 21.67
N PRO A 322 0.69 16.81 22.45
CA PRO A 322 0.19 15.77 23.33
C PRO A 322 -0.89 16.34 24.24
N VAL A 323 -2.06 15.70 24.23
CA VAL A 323 -3.14 16.07 25.14
C VAL A 323 -3.00 15.21 26.37
N ARG A 324 -2.52 15.79 27.46
CA ARG A 324 -2.39 15.08 28.74
C ARG A 324 -3.77 14.61 29.21
N ARG A 325 -4.03 13.31 29.13
CA ARG A 325 -5.28 12.68 29.59
C ARG A 325 -5.06 12.10 30.98
N MET A 326 -5.03 12.97 31.97
CA MET A 326 -5.00 12.55 33.37
C MET A 326 -6.32 11.85 33.74
N GLY A 327 -6.24 10.61 34.23
CA GLY A 327 -7.40 9.90 34.79
C GLY A 327 -8.07 8.85 33.88
N VAL A 328 -7.52 8.52 32.70
CA VAL A 328 -7.98 7.34 31.95
C VAL A 328 -7.49 6.07 32.66
N PRO A 329 -8.37 5.12 33.03
CA PRO A 329 -7.96 3.88 33.67
C PRO A 329 -7.05 3.04 32.75
N GLY A 330 -5.93 2.54 33.27
CA GLY A 330 -4.99 1.71 32.50
C GLY A 330 -5.65 0.47 31.90
N GLY A 331 -6.58 -0.16 32.63
CA GLY A 331 -7.38 -1.27 32.12
C GLY A 331 -8.23 -0.90 30.92
N LEU A 332 -8.77 0.31 30.83
CA LEU A 332 -9.55 0.71 29.64
C LEU A 332 -8.67 0.74 28.38
N LEU A 333 -7.42 1.18 28.53
CA LEU A 333 -6.42 1.16 27.46
C LEU A 333 -6.02 -0.28 27.10
N ASP A 334 -5.87 -1.16 28.10
CA ASP A 334 -5.64 -2.60 27.88
C ASP A 334 -6.80 -3.26 27.12
N ALA A 335 -8.04 -2.87 27.41
CA ALA A 335 -9.22 -3.35 26.67
C ALA A 335 -9.18 -2.91 25.21
N ASN A 336 -8.80 -1.66 24.94
CA ASN A 336 -8.64 -1.15 23.58
C ASN A 336 -7.54 -1.91 22.83
N ALA A 337 -6.38 -2.15 23.44
CA ALA A 337 -5.33 -2.97 22.85
C ALA A 337 -5.83 -4.39 22.54
N ALA A 338 -6.58 -5.00 23.45
CA ALA A 338 -7.17 -6.32 23.24
C ALA A 338 -8.15 -6.34 22.06
N THR A 339 -9.01 -5.33 21.94
CA THR A 339 -9.95 -5.20 20.82
C THR A 339 -9.22 -5.00 19.49
N ILE A 340 -8.21 -4.13 19.45
CA ILE A 340 -7.40 -3.91 18.23
C ILE A 340 -6.75 -5.21 17.78
N CYS A 341 -6.06 -5.93 18.68
CA CYS A 341 -5.42 -7.20 18.37
C CYS A 341 -6.42 -8.25 17.90
N ARG A 342 -7.59 -8.35 18.54
CA ARG A 342 -8.64 -9.28 18.13
C ARG A 342 -9.12 -8.99 16.71
N LEU A 343 -9.43 -7.74 16.40
CA LEU A 343 -9.93 -7.38 15.06
C LEU A 343 -8.87 -7.65 13.98
N TRP A 344 -7.61 -7.34 14.25
CA TRP A 344 -6.50 -7.67 13.36
C TRP A 344 -6.32 -9.18 13.18
N LEU A 345 -6.43 -9.94 14.26
CA LEU A 345 -6.27 -11.39 14.22
C LEU A 345 -7.43 -12.05 13.46
N ASP A 346 -8.68 -11.76 13.86
CA ASP A 346 -9.89 -12.42 13.38
C ASP A 346 -10.22 -12.08 11.92
N TYR A 347 -10.00 -10.83 11.50
CA TYR A 347 -10.42 -10.34 10.18
C TYR A 347 -9.27 -9.98 9.25
N GLY A 348 -8.02 -10.04 9.72
CA GLY A 348 -6.85 -9.73 8.91
C GLY A 348 -5.90 -10.92 8.81
N ILE A 349 -5.22 -11.22 9.90
CA ILE A 349 -4.09 -12.15 9.97
C ILE A 349 -4.52 -13.62 9.80
N GLU A 350 -5.52 -14.09 10.56
CA GLU A 350 -5.96 -15.49 10.48
C GLU A 350 -6.61 -15.84 9.12
N PRO A 351 -7.51 -15.03 8.56
CA PRO A 351 -8.06 -15.29 7.22
C PRO A 351 -6.95 -15.35 6.16
N LEU A 352 -6.03 -14.39 6.17
CA LEU A 352 -4.94 -14.32 5.20
C LEU A 352 -4.00 -15.54 5.32
N LYS A 353 -3.68 -15.97 6.55
CA LYS A 353 -2.93 -17.21 6.79
C LYS A 353 -3.65 -18.48 6.32
N ALA A 354 -4.98 -18.52 6.47
CA ALA A 354 -5.77 -19.72 6.22
C ALA A 354 -6.12 -19.92 4.73
N GLY A 355 -6.34 -18.84 4.00
CA GLY A 355 -6.82 -18.92 2.62
C GLY A 355 -6.56 -17.68 1.78
N GLY A 356 -5.51 -16.91 2.11
CA GLY A 356 -5.05 -15.80 1.30
C GLY A 356 -6.06 -14.66 1.17
N PHE A 357 -5.98 -13.91 0.07
CA PHE A 357 -6.90 -12.82 -0.21
C PHE A 357 -8.37 -13.25 -0.30
N ALA A 358 -8.67 -14.46 -0.81
CA ALA A 358 -10.05 -14.94 -0.95
C ALA A 358 -10.74 -15.11 0.42
N ALA A 359 -10.04 -15.69 1.39
CA ALA A 359 -10.52 -15.78 2.77
C ALA A 359 -10.67 -14.40 3.41
N LEU A 360 -9.75 -13.47 3.11
CA LEU A 360 -9.81 -12.10 3.61
C LEU A 360 -11.02 -11.31 3.08
N VAL A 361 -11.33 -11.43 1.79
CA VAL A 361 -12.55 -10.86 1.18
C VAL A 361 -13.80 -11.46 1.82
N THR A 362 -13.81 -12.76 2.06
CA THR A 362 -14.93 -13.48 2.71
C THR A 362 -15.14 -13.03 4.16
N ALA A 363 -14.08 -12.70 4.88
CA ALA A 363 -14.16 -12.24 6.27
C ALA A 363 -14.68 -10.79 6.40
N LYS A 364 -14.55 -9.97 5.34
CA LYS A 364 -14.84 -8.54 5.37
C LYS A 364 -16.25 -8.16 5.84
N PRO A 365 -17.35 -8.81 5.40
CA PRO A 365 -18.70 -8.43 5.83
C PRO A 365 -18.90 -8.55 7.35
N GLY A 366 -18.20 -9.48 8.01
CA GLY A 366 -18.22 -9.61 9.47
C GLY A 366 -17.55 -8.43 10.15
N LEU A 367 -16.40 -7.99 9.65
CA LEU A 367 -15.72 -6.80 10.14
C LEU A 367 -16.58 -5.54 9.94
N ASP A 368 -17.23 -5.39 8.78
CA ASP A 368 -18.10 -4.26 8.48
C ASP A 368 -19.27 -4.19 9.47
N ALA A 369 -19.95 -5.31 9.72
CA ALA A 369 -21.05 -5.39 10.67
C ALA A 369 -20.60 -5.03 12.09
N GLU A 370 -19.40 -5.46 12.49
CA GLU A 370 -18.84 -5.12 13.78
C GLU A 370 -18.46 -3.64 13.90
N MET A 371 -17.86 -3.05 12.85
CA MET A 371 -17.56 -1.62 12.82
C MET A 371 -18.83 -0.77 12.84
N GLU A 372 -19.87 -1.18 12.13
CA GLU A 372 -21.17 -0.51 12.16
C GLU A 372 -21.79 -0.57 13.56
N ALA A 373 -21.73 -1.73 14.23
CA ALA A 373 -22.22 -1.88 15.60
C ALA A 373 -21.48 -0.98 16.59
N LEU A 374 -20.14 -0.90 16.49
CA LEU A 374 -19.32 0.01 17.30
C LEU A 374 -19.70 1.47 17.06
N GLY A 375 -19.94 1.86 15.80
CA GLY A 375 -20.31 3.22 15.41
C GLY A 375 -21.68 3.68 15.92
N ARG A 376 -22.64 2.75 16.08
CA ARG A 376 -24.00 3.08 16.56
C ARG A 376 -24.04 3.48 18.05
N ASN A 377 -23.13 2.98 18.88
CA ASN A 377 -23.13 3.22 20.33
C ASN A 377 -21.73 3.49 20.92
N PRO A 378 -21.04 4.56 20.51
CA PRO A 378 -19.64 4.78 20.88
C PRO A 378 -19.40 4.90 22.40
N TYR A 379 -20.38 5.42 23.15
CA TYR A 379 -20.28 5.55 24.61
C TYR A 379 -20.38 4.22 25.36
N LEU A 380 -21.01 3.20 24.76
CA LEU A 380 -21.11 1.85 25.35
C LEU A 380 -19.88 1.00 25.02
N HIS A 381 -19.07 1.42 24.04
CA HIS A 381 -17.90 0.70 23.54
C HIS A 381 -16.59 1.47 23.81
N ALA A 382 -16.46 2.01 25.03
CA ALA A 382 -15.25 2.74 25.43
C ALA A 382 -13.98 1.88 25.34
N ASP A 383 -14.12 0.55 25.49
CA ASP A 383 -13.09 -0.48 25.32
C ASP A 383 -12.71 -0.76 23.85
N SER A 384 -13.40 -0.13 22.90
CA SER A 384 -13.21 -0.29 21.45
C SER A 384 -13.04 1.04 20.72
N PHE A 385 -12.95 2.15 21.46
CA PHE A 385 -12.86 3.49 20.91
C PHE A 385 -11.68 3.67 19.96
N LEU A 386 -10.48 3.21 20.34
CA LEU A 386 -9.30 3.30 19.49
C LEU A 386 -9.42 2.45 18.22
N ALA A 387 -10.04 1.27 18.31
CA ALA A 387 -10.31 0.45 17.14
C ALA A 387 -11.24 1.16 16.14
N SER A 388 -12.29 1.84 16.63
CA SER A 388 -13.22 2.58 15.76
C SER A 388 -12.58 3.74 14.99
N LEU A 389 -11.45 4.27 15.48
CA LEU A 389 -10.68 5.32 14.82
C LEU A 389 -9.78 4.74 13.71
N MET A 390 -9.19 3.56 13.92
CA MET A 390 -8.12 3.02 13.07
C MET A 390 -8.63 2.17 11.90
N PHE A 391 -9.65 1.33 12.13
CA PHE A 391 -10.04 0.28 11.19
C PHE A 391 -10.68 0.73 9.85
N PRO A 392 -11.37 1.88 9.72
CA PRO A 392 -11.93 2.29 8.43
C PRO A 392 -10.89 2.50 7.32
N ALA A 393 -9.67 2.93 7.67
CA ALA A 393 -8.58 3.09 6.71
C ALA A 393 -8.05 1.71 6.25
N VAL A 394 -7.86 0.79 7.20
CA VAL A 394 -7.37 -0.58 6.96
C VAL A 394 -8.21 -1.31 5.91
N GLN A 395 -9.53 -1.22 6.02
CA GLN A 395 -10.45 -1.91 5.10
C GLN A 395 -10.26 -1.50 3.64
N LYS A 396 -9.97 -0.22 3.38
CA LYS A 396 -9.73 0.28 2.01
C LYS A 396 -8.43 -0.27 1.44
N VAL A 397 -7.39 -0.37 2.27
CA VAL A 397 -6.08 -0.88 1.85
C VAL A 397 -6.17 -2.35 1.43
N THR A 398 -6.95 -3.16 2.15
CA THR A 398 -7.18 -4.58 1.81
C THR A 398 -7.70 -4.76 0.40
N LEU A 399 -8.79 -4.07 0.04
CA LEU A 399 -9.39 -4.20 -1.29
C LEU A 399 -8.50 -3.63 -2.39
N GLN A 400 -7.70 -2.60 -2.08
CA GLN A 400 -6.69 -2.09 -2.99
C GLN A 400 -5.60 -3.13 -3.26
N ALA A 401 -5.17 -3.90 -2.26
CA ALA A 401 -4.20 -4.99 -2.43
C ALA A 401 -4.78 -6.14 -3.26
N VAL A 402 -6.05 -6.51 -3.06
CA VAL A 402 -6.76 -7.52 -3.88
C VAL A 402 -6.79 -7.10 -5.35
N HIS A 403 -7.20 -5.85 -5.62
CA HIS A 403 -7.22 -5.31 -6.99
C HIS A 403 -5.83 -5.30 -7.62
N ALA A 404 -4.81 -4.86 -6.87
CA ALA A 404 -3.43 -4.86 -7.36
C ALA A 404 -2.93 -6.28 -7.66
N ARG A 405 -3.29 -7.28 -6.85
CA ARG A 405 -2.94 -8.69 -7.12
C ARG A 405 -3.50 -9.15 -8.46
N CYS A 406 -4.78 -8.92 -8.72
CA CYS A 406 -5.40 -9.28 -10.01
C CYS A 406 -4.75 -8.55 -11.19
N LEU A 407 -4.38 -7.27 -11.03
CA LEU A 407 -3.65 -6.55 -12.08
C LEU A 407 -2.25 -7.14 -12.34
N ILE A 408 -1.52 -7.56 -11.30
CA ILE A 408 -0.22 -8.23 -11.44
C ILE A 408 -0.38 -9.58 -12.14
N ASP A 409 -1.41 -10.35 -11.78
CA ASP A 409 -1.71 -11.65 -12.36
C ASP A 409 -2.09 -11.56 -13.85
N MET A 410 -2.88 -10.55 -14.22
CA MET A 410 -3.13 -10.20 -15.62
C MET A 410 -1.83 -9.76 -16.32
N ALA A 411 -0.98 -8.95 -15.69
CA ALA A 411 0.29 -8.51 -16.27
C ALA A 411 1.25 -9.69 -16.53
N ILE A 412 1.31 -10.69 -15.64
CA ILE A 412 2.07 -11.93 -15.86
C ILE A 412 1.53 -12.67 -17.09
N THR A 413 0.21 -12.78 -17.21
CA THR A 413 -0.45 -13.45 -18.36
C THR A 413 -0.18 -12.69 -19.66
N VAL A 414 -0.19 -11.36 -19.62
CA VAL A 414 0.21 -10.48 -20.73
C VAL A 414 1.65 -10.74 -21.14
N CYS A 415 2.60 -10.81 -20.19
CA CYS A 415 3.99 -11.13 -20.53
C CYS A 415 4.11 -12.48 -21.25
N GLU A 416 3.38 -13.51 -20.85
CA GLU A 416 3.41 -14.81 -21.55
C GLU A 416 2.73 -14.74 -22.94
N LEU A 417 1.64 -13.99 -23.09
CA LEU A 417 0.98 -13.76 -24.37
C LEU A 417 1.87 -12.99 -25.35
N GLU A 418 2.50 -11.90 -24.90
CA GLU A 418 3.42 -11.11 -25.72
C GLU A 418 4.68 -11.90 -26.09
N ARG A 419 5.19 -12.74 -25.17
CA ARG A 419 6.28 -13.67 -25.47
C ARG A 419 5.89 -14.66 -26.56
N PHE A 420 4.73 -15.30 -26.42
CA PHE A 420 4.21 -16.23 -27.43
C PHE A 420 4.04 -15.54 -28.79
N HIS A 421 3.50 -14.32 -28.81
CA HIS A 421 3.36 -13.54 -30.03
C HIS A 421 4.71 -13.19 -30.66
N ALA A 422 5.72 -12.80 -29.87
CA ALA A 422 7.06 -12.52 -30.37
C ALA A 422 7.73 -13.76 -30.99
N GLU A 423 7.45 -14.96 -30.48
CA GLU A 423 8.00 -16.23 -30.98
C GLU A 423 7.23 -16.77 -32.21
N ASN A 424 5.91 -16.58 -32.26
CA ASN A 424 5.02 -17.26 -33.23
C ASN A 424 4.36 -16.31 -34.25
N GLY A 425 4.42 -14.99 -34.04
CA GLY A 425 3.80 -13.98 -34.90
C GLY A 425 2.28 -13.85 -34.78
N ALA A 426 1.64 -14.57 -33.86
CA ALA A 426 0.21 -14.49 -33.59
C ALA A 426 -0.10 -14.86 -32.13
N TYR A 427 -1.18 -14.30 -31.57
CA TYR A 427 -1.68 -14.72 -30.25
C TYR A 427 -2.41 -16.08 -30.35
N PRO A 428 -2.37 -16.91 -29.30
CA PRO A 428 -3.00 -18.22 -29.31
C PRO A 428 -4.54 -18.11 -29.26
N ASP A 429 -5.24 -19.15 -29.70
CA ASP A 429 -6.72 -19.16 -29.64
C ASP A 429 -7.25 -19.41 -28.22
N ASN A 430 -6.43 -20.02 -27.36
CA ASN A 430 -6.71 -20.26 -25.94
C ASN A 430 -5.43 -20.13 -25.11
N LEU A 431 -5.57 -19.89 -23.81
CA LEU A 431 -4.43 -19.73 -22.90
C LEU A 431 -3.65 -21.04 -22.68
N ASP A 432 -4.26 -22.22 -22.86
CA ASP A 432 -3.60 -23.52 -22.67
C ASP A 432 -2.46 -23.76 -23.68
N ALA A 433 -2.49 -23.06 -24.82
CA ALA A 433 -1.42 -23.12 -25.81
C ALA A 433 -0.16 -22.33 -25.41
N LEU A 434 -0.21 -21.54 -24.32
CA LEU A 434 0.97 -20.85 -23.81
C LEU A 434 1.94 -21.89 -23.19
N GLY A 435 3.10 -22.09 -23.82
CA GLY A 435 4.23 -22.80 -23.22
C GLY A 435 4.91 -21.96 -22.14
N SER A 436 4.14 -21.55 -21.12
CA SER A 436 4.52 -20.54 -20.14
C SER A 436 5.70 -20.96 -19.28
N VAL A 437 6.47 -19.97 -18.78
CA VAL A 437 7.63 -20.22 -17.89
C VAL A 437 7.19 -20.82 -16.54
N GLY A 438 5.91 -20.71 -16.18
CA GLY A 438 5.27 -21.33 -15.02
C GLY A 438 3.74 -21.32 -15.16
N PRO A 439 2.98 -21.91 -14.22
CA PRO A 439 1.52 -21.96 -14.30
C PRO A 439 0.94 -20.56 -14.45
N LEU A 440 -0.06 -20.40 -15.31
CA LEU A 440 -0.73 -19.12 -15.47
C LEU A 440 -1.48 -18.77 -14.18
N PRO A 441 -1.44 -17.51 -13.74
CA PRO A 441 -2.26 -17.06 -12.62
C PRO A 441 -3.75 -17.30 -12.86
N LEU A 442 -4.47 -17.55 -11.78
CA LEU A 442 -5.93 -17.63 -11.78
C LEU A 442 -6.52 -16.25 -11.46
N ASP A 443 -7.76 -16.03 -11.88
CA ASP A 443 -8.61 -15.02 -11.29
C ASP A 443 -8.85 -15.39 -9.81
N LEU A 444 -8.34 -14.54 -8.94
CA LEU A 444 -8.37 -14.70 -7.49
C LEU A 444 -9.79 -14.76 -6.94
N LEU A 445 -10.72 -13.97 -7.48
CA LEU A 445 -12.08 -13.84 -6.96
C LEU A 445 -13.01 -14.92 -7.53
N ALA A 446 -12.78 -15.35 -8.77
CA ALA A 446 -13.51 -16.47 -9.37
C ALA A 446 -12.93 -17.85 -9.03
N ALA A 447 -11.68 -17.91 -8.54
CA ALA A 447 -10.89 -19.13 -8.39
C ALA A 447 -10.84 -19.97 -9.68
N ALA A 448 -10.77 -19.29 -10.83
CA ALA A 448 -10.84 -19.87 -12.17
C ALA A 448 -9.77 -19.24 -13.09
N PRO A 449 -9.45 -19.82 -14.25
CA PRO A 449 -8.52 -19.19 -15.19
C PRO A 449 -8.96 -17.76 -15.55
N ILE A 450 -8.00 -16.84 -15.69
CA ILE A 450 -8.27 -15.48 -16.18
C ILE A 450 -8.96 -15.58 -17.53
N HIS A 451 -10.04 -14.82 -17.71
CA HIS A 451 -10.80 -14.85 -18.95
C HIS A 451 -9.99 -14.21 -20.09
N TYR A 452 -10.02 -14.85 -21.26
CA TYR A 452 -9.27 -14.43 -22.44
C TYR A 452 -10.15 -14.44 -23.68
N ARG A 453 -10.02 -13.39 -24.50
CA ARG A 453 -10.64 -13.33 -25.82
C ARG A 453 -9.66 -12.74 -26.83
N LYS A 454 -9.25 -13.55 -27.81
CA LYS A 454 -8.56 -13.08 -29.01
C LYS A 454 -9.50 -12.20 -29.84
N LEU A 455 -8.99 -11.08 -30.33
CA LEU A 455 -9.71 -10.11 -31.16
C LEU A 455 -9.23 -10.19 -32.61
N VAL A 456 -10.12 -9.89 -33.56
CA VAL A 456 -9.84 -9.96 -35.00
C VAL A 456 -8.74 -8.98 -35.43
N GLU A 457 -8.57 -7.88 -34.70
CA GLU A 457 -7.57 -6.83 -34.96
C GLU A 457 -6.12 -7.23 -34.59
N GLY A 458 -5.85 -8.51 -34.32
CA GLY A 458 -4.52 -8.94 -33.88
C GLY A 458 -4.19 -8.47 -32.45
N ARG A 459 -5.21 -8.34 -31.61
CA ARG A 459 -5.11 -8.01 -30.18
C ARG A 459 -5.93 -9.00 -29.35
N TYR A 460 -6.01 -8.78 -28.05
CA TYR A 460 -6.81 -9.59 -27.14
C TYR A 460 -7.40 -8.74 -26.01
N ARG A 461 -8.33 -9.34 -25.29
CA ARG A 461 -8.87 -8.84 -24.03
C ARG A 461 -8.65 -9.89 -22.96
N LEU A 462 -8.19 -9.45 -21.79
CA LEU A 462 -8.18 -10.24 -20.56
C LEU A 462 -9.11 -9.60 -19.53
N TRP A 463 -9.71 -10.40 -18.67
CA TRP A 463 -10.42 -9.86 -17.51
C TRP A 463 -10.48 -10.83 -16.34
N CYS A 464 -10.52 -10.25 -15.14
CA CYS A 464 -10.96 -10.91 -13.92
C CYS A 464 -12.34 -10.36 -13.53
N VAL A 465 -13.13 -11.14 -12.82
CA VAL A 465 -14.35 -10.66 -12.19
C VAL A 465 -14.01 -9.57 -11.16
N GLY A 466 -14.90 -8.60 -11.01
CA GLY A 466 -14.75 -7.55 -9.99
C GLY A 466 -15.05 -8.05 -8.57
N LEU A 467 -15.06 -7.13 -7.60
CA LEU A 467 -15.39 -7.43 -6.20
C LEU A 467 -16.80 -8.01 -6.00
N ASP A 468 -17.70 -7.81 -6.95
CA ASP A 468 -19.05 -8.38 -6.92
C ASP A 468 -19.09 -9.87 -7.30
N GLY A 469 -17.96 -10.43 -7.75
CA GLY A 469 -17.78 -11.84 -8.12
C GLY A 469 -18.57 -12.25 -9.36
N LYS A 470 -19.08 -11.30 -10.16
CA LYS A 470 -19.91 -11.58 -11.34
C LYS A 470 -19.13 -11.27 -12.61
N ASP A 471 -18.98 -12.29 -13.46
CA ASP A 471 -18.49 -12.08 -14.83
C ASP A 471 -19.49 -11.22 -15.63
N ASN A 472 -19.03 -10.08 -16.14
CA ASN A 472 -19.80 -9.20 -17.00
C ASN A 472 -19.36 -9.27 -18.47
N GLY A 473 -18.63 -10.33 -18.84
CA GLY A 473 -18.23 -10.64 -20.21
C GLY A 473 -17.08 -9.76 -20.73
N GLY A 474 -16.28 -9.21 -19.83
CA GLY A 474 -15.21 -8.27 -20.10
C GLY A 474 -15.71 -6.83 -20.26
N VAL A 475 -16.67 -6.41 -19.42
CA VAL A 475 -17.26 -5.06 -19.42
C VAL A 475 -16.83 -4.30 -18.16
N ARG A 476 -16.16 -3.15 -18.37
CA ARG A 476 -15.81 -2.20 -17.29
C ARG A 476 -16.98 -1.24 -17.05
N ASN A 477 -17.33 -0.99 -15.79
CA ASN A 477 -18.20 0.13 -15.44
C ASN A 477 -17.36 1.30 -14.91
N LEU A 478 -17.29 2.38 -15.67
CA LEU A 478 -16.50 3.54 -15.31
C LEU A 478 -17.37 4.59 -14.59
N ASP A 479 -16.74 5.41 -13.78
CA ASP A 479 -17.36 6.63 -13.27
C ASP A 479 -17.86 7.48 -14.45
N LYS A 480 -19.12 7.92 -14.38
CA LYS A 480 -19.80 8.61 -15.48
C LYS A 480 -19.25 10.00 -15.76
N GLU A 481 -18.78 10.69 -14.73
CA GLU A 481 -18.30 12.07 -14.83
C GLU A 481 -16.80 12.10 -15.11
N ASN A 482 -16.05 11.20 -14.46
CA ASN A 482 -14.61 11.14 -14.59
C ASN A 482 -14.11 9.68 -14.61
N PRO A 483 -14.07 9.04 -15.79
CA PRO A 483 -13.59 7.66 -15.94
C PRO A 483 -12.21 7.41 -15.34
N ALA A 484 -11.31 8.40 -15.37
CA ALA A 484 -9.96 8.31 -14.81
C ALA A 484 -9.93 8.22 -13.27
N LYS A 485 -11.03 8.60 -12.60
CA LYS A 485 -11.18 8.54 -11.14
C LYS A 485 -12.03 7.36 -10.66
N THR A 486 -12.34 6.41 -11.54
CA THR A 486 -13.08 5.20 -11.19
C THR A 486 -12.37 4.45 -10.05
N LYS A 487 -13.09 4.17 -8.97
CA LYS A 487 -12.57 3.44 -7.80
C LYS A 487 -12.86 1.95 -7.94
N PHE A 488 -12.04 1.24 -8.70
CA PHE A 488 -12.22 -0.21 -8.97
C PHE A 488 -12.20 -1.11 -7.73
N HIS A 489 -11.59 -0.64 -6.64
CA HIS A 489 -11.48 -1.35 -5.37
C HIS A 489 -12.49 -0.84 -4.31
N ASP A 490 -13.48 -0.04 -4.72
CA ASP A 490 -14.61 0.34 -3.87
C ASP A 490 -15.59 -0.85 -3.76
N PRO A 491 -16.06 -1.23 -2.57
CA PRO A 491 -17.03 -2.32 -2.41
C PRO A 491 -18.30 -2.15 -3.25
N ASP A 492 -18.70 -0.91 -3.55
CA ASP A 492 -19.92 -0.62 -4.31
C ASP A 492 -19.69 -0.64 -5.83
N HIS A 493 -18.44 -0.80 -6.27
CA HIS A 493 -18.11 -0.92 -7.69
C HIS A 493 -18.60 -2.27 -8.25
N THR A 494 -19.24 -2.22 -9.40
CA THR A 494 -19.65 -3.40 -10.18
C THR A 494 -18.93 -3.40 -11.52
N GLY A 495 -18.78 -4.54 -12.19
CA GLY A 495 -18.03 -4.61 -13.45
C GLY A 495 -16.78 -5.47 -13.34
N ASP A 496 -16.29 -5.90 -14.49
CA ASP A 496 -15.05 -6.67 -14.58
C ASP A 496 -13.82 -5.76 -14.50
N TRP A 497 -12.73 -6.31 -14.01
CA TRP A 497 -11.40 -5.71 -14.12
C TRP A 497 -10.77 -6.16 -15.43
N VAL A 498 -10.83 -5.29 -16.43
CA VAL A 498 -10.48 -5.64 -17.82
C VAL A 498 -9.15 -5.03 -18.20
N TRP A 499 -8.35 -5.80 -18.93
CA TRP A 499 -7.16 -5.38 -19.67
C TRP A 499 -7.44 -5.45 -21.17
N ASP A 500 -7.40 -4.32 -21.86
CA ASP A 500 -7.53 -4.24 -23.32
C ASP A 500 -6.78 -3.04 -23.88
N TYR A 501 -6.87 -2.86 -25.20
CA TYR A 501 -6.16 -1.84 -25.96
C TYR A 501 -7.17 -0.98 -26.73
N PRO A 502 -6.85 0.30 -27.04
CA PRO A 502 -7.71 1.12 -27.88
C PRO A 502 -7.96 0.43 -29.22
N SER A 503 -9.23 0.35 -29.62
CA SER A 503 -9.60 -0.14 -30.95
C SER A 503 -9.00 0.76 -32.02
N SER A 504 -8.49 0.16 -33.09
CA SER A 504 -7.89 0.90 -34.22
C SER A 504 -8.90 1.78 -34.99
N SER A 505 -10.19 1.68 -34.67
CA SER A 505 -11.31 2.40 -35.29
C SER A 505 -11.59 3.80 -34.71
N GLY A 506 -10.74 4.30 -33.80
CA GLY A 506 -10.93 5.58 -33.10
C GLY A 506 -9.81 6.61 -33.25
N GLN A 507 -8.90 6.48 -34.22
CA GLN A 507 -7.89 7.50 -34.55
C GLN A 507 -8.30 8.37 -35.73
#